data_AF-A0A660M8D8-F1
#
_entry.id   AF-A0A660M8D8-F1
#
_cell.length_a   1.000
_cell.length_b   1.000
_cell.length_c   1.000
_cell.angle_alpha   90.00
_cell.angle_beta   90.00
_cell.angle_gamma   90.00
#
_symmetry.space_group_name_H-M   'P 1'
#
loop_
_entity.id
_entity.type
_entity.pdbx_description
1 polymer ?
#
loop_
_entity_poly.entity_id
_entity_poly.type
_entity_poly.pdbx_seq_one_letter_code
_entity_poly.pdbx_strand_id
1 'polypeptide(L)'
;MAKQVVDYHLYRWRYGLGYGFVVVAIIAAVVLAGLFIPGELRQGELDSALQSSQLSFQNLTPAMVINAPYHGLQKLSFAVLGVTPLSIKLPSMAIALMTALGLLLLFRSWFSRNIALITTILVTMTAQFL
;
A
#
# COMPACT_ATOMS: atom_id res chain seq x y z
N MET A 1 46.25 9.99 15.13
CA MET A 1 44.86 9.89 15.62
C MET A 1 44.11 8.96 14.68
N ALA A 2 43.72 7.77 15.15
CA ALA A 2 42.95 6.84 14.33
C ALA A 2 41.52 7.37 14.14
N LYS A 3 41.07 7.49 12.88
CA LYS A 3 39.67 7.84 12.55
C LYS A 3 38.75 6.86 13.28
N GLN A 4 37.97 7.34 14.24
CA GLN A 4 37.00 6.51 14.90
C GLN A 4 35.83 6.25 13.94
N VAL A 5 35.29 5.04 13.96
CA VAL A 5 34.18 4.59 13.08
C VAL A 5 32.93 5.49 13.18
N VAL A 6 32.85 6.29 14.26
CA VAL A 6 31.79 7.26 14.55
C VAL A 6 31.82 8.52 13.66
N ASP A 7 32.95 8.83 13.01
CA ASP A 7 33.13 10.02 12.16
C ASP A 7 32.56 9.85 10.73
N TYR A 8 32.13 8.65 10.37
CA TYR A 8 31.50 8.45 9.06
C TYR A 8 30.10 9.07 9.05
N HIS A 9 29.86 9.99 8.12
CA HIS A 9 28.55 10.61 7.86
C HIS A 9 27.41 9.57 7.74
N LEU A 10 27.74 8.36 7.27
CA LEU A 10 26.83 7.21 7.18
C LEU A 10 26.30 6.75 8.55
N TYR A 11 27.10 6.86 9.62
CA TYR A 11 26.73 6.45 10.97
C TYR A 11 25.66 7.37 11.59
N ARG A 12 25.69 8.67 11.24
CA ARG A 12 24.65 9.64 11.62
C ARG A 12 23.32 9.35 10.93
N TRP A 13 23.36 8.75 9.75
CA TRP A 13 22.20 8.41 8.92
C TRP A 13 21.68 6.98 9.11
N ARG A 14 22.26 6.18 10.03
CA ARG A 14 21.87 4.77 10.26
C ARG A 14 20.36 4.58 10.39
N TYR A 15 19.71 5.51 11.08
CA TYR A 15 18.27 5.47 11.30
C TYR A 15 17.47 5.97 10.09
N GLY A 16 17.93 6.99 9.36
CA GLY A 16 17.27 7.43 8.13
C GLY A 16 17.32 6.36 7.04
N LEU A 17 18.49 5.72 6.87
CA LEU A 17 18.72 4.68 5.88
C LEU A 17 17.91 3.42 6.15
N GLY A 18 17.84 2.95 7.40
CA GLY A 18 17.05 1.77 7.75
C GLY A 18 15.55 1.96 7.49
N TYR A 19 15.00 3.12 7.87
CA TYR A 19 13.60 3.43 7.61
C TYR A 19 13.31 3.62 6.12
N GLY A 20 14.20 4.33 5.41
CA GLY A 20 14.10 4.51 3.97
C GLY A 20 14.10 3.18 3.24
N PHE A 21 14.99 2.26 3.60
CA PHE A 21 15.06 0.94 3.02
C PHE A 21 13.76 0.14 3.22
N VAL A 22 13.19 0.15 4.42
CA VAL A 22 11.93 -0.57 4.69
C VAL A 22 10.76 0.02 3.91
N VAL A 23 10.65 1.35 3.83
CA VAL A 23 9.61 1.99 3.02
C VAL A 23 9.76 1.62 1.54
N VAL A 24 10.98 1.66 1.01
CA VAL A 24 11.27 1.24 -0.38
C VAL A 24 10.93 -0.23 -0.59
N ALA A 25 11.26 -1.11 0.36
CA ALA A 25 10.94 -2.54 0.28
C ALA A 25 9.42 -2.80 0.27
N ILE A 26 8.65 -2.07 1.09
CA ILE A 26 7.18 -2.15 1.10
C ILE A 26 6.61 -1.67 -0.25
N ILE A 27 7.11 -0.55 -0.77
CA ILE A 27 6.70 -0.05 -2.09
C ILE A 27 6.99 -1.08 -3.17
N ALA A 28 8.20 -1.64 -3.18
CA ALA A 28 8.59 -2.67 -4.13
C ALA A 28 7.68 -3.90 -4.01
N ALA A 29 7.37 -4.36 -2.80
CA ALA A 29 6.50 -5.52 -2.59
C ALA A 29 5.08 -5.27 -3.11
N VAL A 30 4.47 -4.12 -2.82
CA VAL A 30 3.12 -3.79 -3.32
C VAL A 30 3.12 -3.66 -4.84
N VAL A 31 4.13 -3.03 -5.43
CA VAL A 31 4.26 -2.89 -6.88
C VAL A 31 4.46 -4.24 -7.56
N LEU A 32 5.33 -5.09 -7.02
CA LEU A 32 5.56 -6.44 -7.53
C LEU A 32 4.29 -7.29 -7.42
N ALA A 33 3.58 -7.21 -6.29
CA ALA A 33 2.32 -7.92 -6.10
C ALA A 33 1.24 -7.45 -7.09
N GLY A 34 1.11 -6.14 -7.28
CA GLY A 34 0.10 -5.56 -8.17
C GLY A 34 0.36 -5.80 -9.66
N LEU A 35 1.63 -5.71 -10.09
CA LEU A 35 2.02 -5.72 -11.51
C LEU A 35 2.52 -7.08 -12.03
N PHE A 36 3.24 -7.85 -11.21
CA PHE A 36 4.02 -8.99 -11.68
C PHE A 36 3.44 -10.35 -11.30
N ILE A 37 2.46 -10.44 -10.37
CA ILE A 37 1.76 -11.70 -10.12
C ILE A 37 0.95 -12.03 -11.39
N PRO A 38 1.38 -13.03 -12.18
CA PRO A 38 0.75 -13.32 -13.45
C PRO A 38 -0.55 -14.06 -13.14
N GLY A 39 -1.64 -13.35 -13.39
CA GLY A 39 -2.98 -13.82 -13.20
C GLY A 39 -3.89 -12.73 -13.73
N GLU A 40 -4.91 -13.13 -14.47
CA GLU A 40 -6.06 -12.28 -14.72
C GLU A 40 -6.56 -11.66 -13.41
N LEU A 41 -7.34 -10.58 -13.51
CA LEU A 41 -7.96 -9.95 -12.34
C LEU A 41 -8.59 -11.01 -11.44
N ARG A 42 -8.28 -10.97 -10.14
CA ARG A 42 -8.91 -11.87 -9.16
C ARG A 42 -10.42 -11.64 -9.21
N GLN A 43 -11.23 -12.66 -8.94
CA GLN A 43 -12.70 -12.53 -8.99
C GLN A 43 -13.22 -11.34 -8.17
N GLY A 44 -12.67 -11.11 -6.97
CA GLY A 44 -13.03 -9.93 -6.17
C GLY A 44 -12.65 -8.58 -6.80
N GLU A 45 -11.57 -8.53 -7.60
CA GLU A 45 -11.18 -7.32 -8.34
C GLU A 45 -12.16 -7.06 -9.50
N LEU A 46 -12.60 -8.11 -10.20
CA LEU A 46 -13.62 -8.03 -11.26
C LEU A 46 -14.96 -7.56 -10.70
N ASP A 47 -15.43 -8.18 -9.62
CA ASP A 47 -16.69 -7.81 -8.97
C ASP A 47 -16.65 -6.34 -8.51
N SER A 48 -15.53 -5.92 -7.92
CA SER A 48 -15.35 -4.52 -7.49
C SER A 48 -15.35 -3.55 -8.67
N ALA A 49 -14.72 -3.91 -9.80
CA ALA A 49 -14.65 -3.08 -10.99
C ALA A 49 -16.03 -2.93 -11.65
N LEU A 50 -16.83 -4.00 -11.69
CA LEU A 50 -18.20 -3.97 -12.19
C LEU A 50 -19.09 -3.08 -11.32
N GLN A 51 -19.02 -3.23 -10.00
CA GLN A 51 -19.78 -2.38 -9.06
C GLN A 51 -19.37 -0.91 -9.16
N SER A 52 -18.06 -0.62 -9.23
CA SER A 52 -17.53 0.74 -9.40
C SER A 52 -17.97 1.38 -10.71
N SER A 53 -18.07 0.59 -11.79
CA SER A 53 -18.51 1.07 -13.10
C SER A 53 -20.00 1.41 -13.13
N GLN A 54 -20.82 0.64 -12.39
CA GLN A 54 -22.27 0.86 -12.28
C GLN A 54 -22.65 1.96 -11.29
N LEU A 55 -21.69 2.47 -10.51
CA LEU A 55 -21.95 3.45 -9.46
C LEU A 55 -22.43 4.78 -10.06
N SER A 56 -23.70 5.08 -9.82
CA SER A 56 -24.38 6.31 -10.24
C SER A 56 -25.11 6.92 -9.06
N PHE A 57 -25.10 8.25 -8.96
CA PHE A 57 -25.86 8.99 -7.94
C PHE A 57 -27.37 8.77 -8.05
N GLN A 58 -27.85 8.21 -9.15
CA GLN A 58 -29.27 7.95 -9.40
C GLN A 58 -29.73 6.56 -8.91
N ASN A 59 -28.81 5.60 -8.72
CA ASN A 59 -29.14 4.21 -8.37
C ASN A 59 -28.32 3.71 -7.17
N LEU A 60 -28.37 4.45 -6.06
CA LEU A 60 -27.66 4.06 -4.83
C LEU A 60 -28.49 3.04 -4.03
N THR A 61 -28.06 1.79 -4.01
CA THR A 61 -28.58 0.81 -3.04
C THR A 61 -27.91 1.02 -1.67
N PRO A 62 -28.58 0.75 -0.53
CA PRO A 62 -28.00 0.96 0.80
C PRO A 62 -26.65 0.25 1.02
N ALA A 63 -26.45 -0.93 0.44
CA ALA A 63 -25.20 -1.67 0.50
C ALA A 63 -24.04 -0.98 -0.27
N MET A 64 -24.36 -0.30 -1.37
CA MET A 64 -23.37 0.45 -2.15
C MET A 64 -22.85 1.69 -1.41
N VAL A 65 -23.63 2.26 -0.48
CA VAL A 65 -23.24 3.48 0.26
C VAL A 65 -22.05 3.20 1.19
N ILE A 66 -21.99 2.02 1.82
CA ILE A 66 -20.91 1.67 2.76
C ILE A 66 -19.57 1.56 2.03
N ASN A 67 -19.56 0.94 0.85
CA ASN A 67 -18.34 0.76 0.05
C ASN A 67 -18.10 1.89 -0.96
N ALA A 68 -19.00 2.87 -1.04
CA ALA A 68 -18.95 3.98 -1.98
C ALA A 68 -17.62 4.75 -1.97
N PRO A 69 -16.96 5.01 -0.82
CA PRO A 69 -15.68 5.72 -0.83
C PRO A 69 -14.61 5.01 -1.65
N TYR A 70 -14.50 3.68 -1.50
CA TYR A 70 -13.54 2.87 -2.26
C TYR A 70 -13.89 2.86 -3.75
N HIS A 71 -15.16 2.59 -4.07
CA HIS A 71 -15.62 2.53 -5.46
C HIS A 71 -15.51 3.91 -6.16
N GLY A 72 -15.64 5.00 -5.41
CA GLY A 72 -15.38 6.36 -5.89
C GLY A 72 -13.92 6.55 -6.32
N LEU A 73 -12.97 6.13 -5.48
CA LEU A 73 -11.54 6.14 -5.83
C LEU A 73 -11.24 5.25 -7.04
N GLN A 74 -11.90 4.10 -7.14
CA GLN A 74 -11.75 3.19 -8.27
C GLN A 74 -12.32 3.77 -9.57
N LYS A 75 -13.46 4.45 -9.51
CA LYS A 75 -14.03 5.17 -10.65
C LYS A 75 -13.16 6.34 -11.10
N LEU A 76 -12.54 7.06 -10.17
CA LEU A 76 -11.54 8.11 -10.50
C LEU A 76 -10.33 7.52 -11.22
N SER A 77 -9.84 6.36 -10.77
CA SER A 77 -8.76 5.63 -11.45
C SER A 77 -9.16 5.26 -12.89
N PHE A 78 -10.40 4.80 -13.10
CA PHE A 78 -10.91 4.51 -14.44
C PHE A 78 -11.03 5.76 -15.33
N ALA A 79 -11.42 6.90 -14.76
CA ALA A 79 -11.55 8.14 -15.51
C ALA A 79 -10.21 8.66 -16.03
N VAL A 80 -9.12 8.47 -15.28
CA VAL A 80 -7.78 8.97 -15.65
C VAL A 80 -7.02 7.99 -16.55
N LEU A 81 -7.12 6.69 -16.29
CA LEU A 81 -6.28 5.65 -16.92
C LEU A 81 -7.05 4.70 -17.85
N GLY A 82 -8.38 4.87 -17.98
CA GLY A 82 -9.26 3.90 -18.62
C GLY A 82 -9.46 2.65 -17.76
N VAL A 83 -10.27 1.70 -18.25
CA VAL A 83 -10.49 0.40 -17.57
C VAL A 83 -9.36 -0.55 -17.98
N THR A 84 -8.33 -0.62 -17.16
CA THR A 84 -7.16 -1.49 -17.35
C THR A 84 -6.91 -2.28 -16.07
N PRO A 85 -6.18 -3.41 -16.13
CA PRO A 85 -5.84 -4.16 -14.92
C PRO A 85 -5.12 -3.31 -13.87
N LEU A 86 -4.28 -2.38 -14.31
CA LEU A 86 -3.59 -1.44 -13.43
C LEU A 86 -4.57 -0.50 -12.73
N SER A 87 -5.49 0.13 -13.48
CA SER A 87 -6.42 1.10 -12.90
C SER A 87 -7.41 0.47 -11.92
N ILE A 88 -7.74 -0.82 -12.10
CA ILE A 88 -8.56 -1.59 -11.16
C ILE A 88 -7.85 -1.80 -9.82
N LYS A 89 -6.54 -2.09 -9.85
CA LYS A 89 -5.72 -2.37 -8.66
C LYS A 89 -5.14 -1.11 -8.00
N LEU A 90 -5.02 -0.01 -8.74
CA LEU A 90 -4.34 1.20 -8.26
C LEU A 90 -4.92 1.77 -6.95
N PRO A 91 -6.25 1.88 -6.75
CA PRO A 91 -6.81 2.38 -5.50
C PRO A 91 -6.45 1.49 -4.30
N SER A 92 -6.53 0.17 -4.44
CA SER A 92 -6.20 -0.76 -3.37
C SER A 92 -4.70 -0.77 -3.08
N MET A 93 -3.84 -0.68 -4.10
CA MET A 93 -2.39 -0.51 -3.93
C MET A 93 -2.05 0.78 -3.17
N ALA A 94 -2.71 1.90 -3.49
CA ALA A 94 -2.52 3.17 -2.80
C ALA A 94 -2.95 3.06 -1.32
N ILE A 95 -4.10 2.45 -1.04
CA ILE A 95 -4.58 2.21 0.32
C ILE A 95 -3.63 1.27 1.09
N ALA A 96 -3.11 0.22 0.44
CA ALA A 96 -2.14 -0.69 1.04
C ALA A 96 -0.87 0.07 1.45
N LEU A 97 -0.31 0.91 0.58
CA LEU A 97 0.86 1.74 0.91
C LEU A 97 0.58 2.70 2.07
N MET A 98 -0.55 3.41 2.04
CA MET A 98 -0.94 4.30 3.14
C MET A 98 -1.12 3.53 4.46
N THR A 99 -1.67 2.32 4.39
CA THR A 99 -1.88 1.46 5.56
C THR A 99 -0.55 0.95 6.11
N ALA A 100 0.38 0.51 5.26
CA ALA A 100 1.72 0.09 5.69
C ALA A 100 2.47 1.23 6.39
N LEU A 101 2.43 2.44 5.83
CA LEU A 101 3.03 3.63 6.44
C LEU A 101 2.34 3.99 7.76
N GLY A 102 1.01 3.93 7.80
CA GLY A 102 0.22 4.14 9.01
C GLY A 102 0.58 3.15 10.11
N LEU A 103 0.69 1.86 9.79
CA LEU A 103 1.12 0.81 10.71
C LEU A 103 2.55 1.03 11.21
N LEU A 104 3.47 1.48 10.34
CA LEU A 104 4.83 1.81 10.76
C LEU A 104 4.87 2.97 11.76
N LEU A 105 4.10 4.04 11.49
CA LEU A 105 4.00 5.17 12.40
C LEU A 105 3.33 4.78 13.72
N LEU A 106 2.29 3.95 13.65
CA LEU A 106 1.59 3.42 14.81
C LEU A 106 2.51 2.54 15.66
N PHE A 107 3.16 1.52 15.08
CA PHE A 107 4.07 0.68 15.87
C PHE A 107 5.23 1.48 16.45
N ARG A 108 5.68 2.53 15.76
CA ARG A 108 6.73 3.42 16.27
C ARG A 108 6.29 4.26 17.46
N SER A 109 5.01 4.57 17.63
CA SER A 109 4.52 5.31 18.79
C SER A 109 4.33 4.43 20.04
N TRP A 110 4.24 3.10 19.88
CA TRP A 110 4.00 2.16 20.97
C TRP A 110 5.22 1.27 21.31
N PHE A 111 6.06 0.96 20.33
CA PHE A 111 7.18 0.02 20.48
C PHE A 111 8.54 0.65 20.21
N SER A 112 9.59 -0.05 20.64
CA SER A 112 10.95 0.31 20.29
C SER A 112 11.15 0.30 18.78
N ARG A 113 12.05 1.18 18.32
CA ARG A 113 12.32 1.46 16.91
C ARG A 113 12.53 0.18 16.06
N ASN A 114 13.24 -0.80 16.61
CA ASN A 114 13.57 -2.05 15.93
C ASN A 114 12.36 -2.99 15.83
N ILE A 115 11.58 -3.11 16.92
CA ILE A 115 10.38 -3.93 16.96
C ILE A 115 9.35 -3.39 15.97
N ALA A 116 9.15 -2.07 15.95
CA ALA A 116 8.23 -1.43 15.01
C ALA A 116 8.56 -1.78 13.55
N LEU A 117 9.84 -1.71 13.17
CA LEU A 117 10.29 -2.06 11.82
C LEU A 117 10.03 -3.53 11.48
N ILE A 118 10.44 -4.44 12.37
CA ILE A 118 10.28 -5.89 12.14
C ILE A 118 8.79 -6.25 12.03
N THR A 119 7.95 -5.72 12.92
CA THR A 119 6.51 -6.00 12.90
C THR A 119 5.84 -5.44 11.65
N THR A 120 6.20 -4.23 11.20
CA THR A 120 5.67 -3.70 9.93
C THR A 120 6.06 -4.60 8.76
N ILE A 121 7.32 -5.05 8.68
CA ILE A 121 7.76 -5.96 7.63
C ILE A 121 6.95 -7.25 7.68
N LEU A 122 6.81 -7.87 8.86
CA LEU A 122 6.07 -9.12 9.01
C LEU A 122 4.61 -8.99 8.57
N VAL A 123 3.92 -7.93 8.98
CA VAL A 123 2.50 -7.72 8.62
C VAL A 123 2.34 -7.44 7.12
N THR A 124 3.20 -6.59 6.56
CA THR A 124 3.10 -6.18 5.14
C THR A 124 3.49 -7.28 4.16
N MET A 125 4.28 -8.27 4.58
CA MET A 125 4.65 -9.43 3.75
C MET A 125 3.64 -10.57 3.82
N THR A 126 2.53 -10.43 4.57
CA THR A 126 1.48 -11.47 4.61
C THR A 126 0.68 -11.52 3.32
N ALA A 127 0.17 -12.70 2.96
CA ALA A 127 -0.66 -12.89 1.77
C ALA A 127 -2.01 -12.16 1.84
N GLN A 128 -2.49 -11.86 3.05
CA GLN A 128 -3.71 -11.06 3.24
C GLN A 128 -3.48 -9.57 2.97
N PHE A 129 -2.23 -9.10 3.09
CA PHE A 129 -1.87 -7.72 2.84
C PHE A 129 -1.55 -7.44 1.37
N LEU A 130 -0.94 -8.41 0.67
CA LEU A 130 -0.51 -8.32 -0.74
C LEU A 130 -1.53 -8.92 -1.73
#